data_AF-A0A075HNH8-F1
#
_entry.id   AF-A0A075HNH8-F1
#
_cell.length_a   1.000
_cell.length_b   1.000
_cell.length_c   1.000
_cell.angle_alpha   90.00
_cell.angle_beta   90.00
_cell.angle_gamma   90.00
#
_symmetry.space_group_name_H-M   'P 1'
#
loop_
_entity.id
_entity.type
_entity.pdbx_description
1 polymer ?
#
loop_
_entity_poly.entity_id
_entity_poly.type
_entity_poly.pdbx_seq_one_letter_code
_entity_poly.pdbx_strand_id
1 'polypeptide(L)'
;MSDTKLEESLKRLWEIMHFPTQKIAKSLGINAESPFLHEKVIDFAKSLPVNYKVKVEDGQKYGKWILRKLFEDKIPKSVAWRKKAAMQDGAGTSGLTNMFNNIISDEFFRKETKKIIDADKVFIKSKESLYYYTKYRKYFDAPINLHSSKFKCPNCRYKIKPDSKFCRMCGSFPI
;
A
#
# COMPACT_ATOMS: atom_id res chain seq x y z
N MET A 1 1.11 -7.53 -20.46
CA MET A 1 1.26 -6.06 -20.36
C MET A 1 2.52 -5.69 -21.12
N SER A 2 2.44 -4.76 -22.08
CA SER A 2 3.61 -4.30 -22.83
C SER A 2 4.54 -3.48 -21.95
N ASP A 3 5.81 -3.37 -22.36
CA ASP A 3 6.83 -2.59 -21.65
C ASP A 3 6.43 -1.12 -21.53
N THR A 4 5.86 -0.53 -22.57
CA THR A 4 5.33 0.85 -22.56
C THR A 4 4.26 1.05 -21.47
N LYS A 5 3.30 0.13 -21.36
CA LYS A 5 2.26 0.19 -20.32
C LYS A 5 2.84 0.04 -18.91
N LEU A 6 3.93 -0.71 -18.77
CA LEU A 6 4.65 -0.85 -17.50
C LEU A 6 5.38 0.45 -17.13
N GLU A 7 6.04 1.09 -18.07
CA GLU A 7 6.73 2.36 -17.86
C GLU A 7 5.77 3.48 -17.46
N GLU A 8 4.64 3.63 -18.15
CA GLU A 8 3.59 4.59 -17.78
C GLU A 8 3.05 4.33 -16.37
N SER A 9 2.83 3.05 -16.04
CA SER A 9 2.38 2.65 -14.70
C SER A 9 3.42 2.99 -13.63
N LEU A 10 4.71 2.80 -13.91
CA LEU A 10 5.80 3.15 -13.00
C LEU A 10 5.90 4.66 -12.77
N LYS A 11 5.83 5.47 -13.83
CA LYS A 11 5.83 6.95 -13.74
C LYS A 11 4.72 7.43 -12.80
N ARG A 12 3.49 6.96 -13.01
CA ARG A 12 2.36 7.29 -12.12
C ARG A 12 2.60 6.83 -10.68
N LEU A 13 3.13 5.62 -10.49
CA LEU A 13 3.39 5.09 -9.15
C LEU A 13 4.38 5.97 -8.39
N TRP A 14 5.49 6.40 -9.02
CA TRP A 14 6.51 7.22 -8.38
C TRP A 14 5.97 8.53 -7.81
N GLU A 15 5.00 9.15 -8.47
CA GLU A 15 4.37 10.40 -8.01
C GLU A 15 3.39 10.23 -6.84
N ILE A 16 2.94 8.99 -6.59
CA ILE A 16 1.94 8.69 -5.55
C ILE A 16 2.48 7.86 -4.41
N MET A 17 3.68 7.26 -4.53
CA MET A 17 4.30 6.49 -3.45
C MET A 17 4.42 7.33 -2.18
N HIS A 18 4.12 6.69 -1.05
CA HIS A 18 4.23 7.29 0.27
C HIS A 18 4.69 6.21 1.25
N PHE A 19 5.64 6.55 2.11
CA PHE A 19 6.18 5.64 3.10
C PHE A 19 5.88 6.19 4.50
N PRO A 20 5.06 5.50 5.32
CA PRO A 20 4.76 5.96 6.67
C PRO A 20 5.93 5.77 7.64
N THR A 21 6.94 4.97 7.27
CA THR A 21 8.09 4.60 8.10
C THR A 21 8.75 5.79 8.79
N GLN A 22 9.01 6.87 8.06
CA GLN A 22 9.67 8.06 8.62
C GLN A 22 8.84 8.75 9.70
N LYS A 23 7.51 8.81 9.51
CA LYS A 23 6.60 9.40 10.51
C LYS A 23 6.52 8.54 11.76
N ILE A 24 6.43 7.23 11.59
CA ILE A 24 6.35 6.27 12.70
C ILE A 24 7.66 6.27 13.50
N ALA A 25 8.80 6.20 12.81
CA ALA A 25 10.12 6.24 13.46
C ALA A 25 10.29 7.51 14.28
N LYS A 26 9.97 8.68 13.71
CA LYS A 26 10.01 9.97 14.43
C LYS A 26 9.12 9.97 15.68
N SER A 27 7.89 9.44 15.60
CA SER A 27 7.01 9.38 16.79
C SER A 27 7.52 8.47 17.90
N LEU A 28 8.45 7.55 17.58
CA LEU A 28 9.08 6.65 18.52
C LEU A 28 10.47 7.13 18.97
N GLY A 29 10.90 8.32 18.55
CA GLY A 29 12.25 8.83 18.84
C GLY A 29 13.36 8.07 18.09
N ILE A 30 13.01 7.40 16.98
CA ILE A 30 13.93 6.60 16.17
C ILE A 30 14.25 7.35 14.87
N ASN A 31 15.54 7.39 14.51
CA ASN A 31 15.99 7.85 13.20
C ASN A 31 16.01 6.68 12.22
N ALA A 32 15.17 6.73 11.18
CA ALA A 32 15.10 5.70 10.15
C ALA A 32 15.82 6.15 8.88
N GLU A 33 16.92 5.50 8.54
CA GLU A 33 17.61 5.74 7.27
C GLU A 33 16.99 4.92 6.14
N SER A 34 16.91 5.49 4.94
CA SER A 34 16.34 4.82 3.77
C SER A 34 17.22 5.02 2.54
N PRO A 35 18.36 4.31 2.42
CA PRO A 35 19.34 4.53 1.35
C PRO A 35 18.77 4.41 -0.07
N PHE A 36 17.79 3.52 -0.28
CA PHE A 36 17.11 3.36 -1.57
C PHE A 36 16.22 4.55 -1.96
N LEU A 37 15.92 5.44 -1.03
CA LEU A 37 15.17 6.67 -1.28
C LEU A 37 16.08 7.90 -1.48
N HIS A 38 17.40 7.71 -1.48
CA HIS A 38 18.33 8.77 -1.83
C HIS A 38 18.12 9.18 -3.30
N GLU A 39 18.10 10.49 -3.58
CA GLU A 39 17.79 11.06 -4.90
C GLU A 39 18.62 10.42 -6.03
N LYS A 40 19.95 10.39 -5.89
CA LYS A 40 20.85 9.71 -6.84
C LYS A 40 20.49 8.24 -7.14
N VAL A 41 20.03 7.49 -6.13
CA VAL A 41 19.62 6.09 -6.31
C VAL A 41 18.28 6.02 -7.04
N ILE A 42 17.36 6.91 -6.71
CA ILE A 42 16.06 7.03 -7.39
C ILE A 42 16.27 7.39 -8.87
N ASP A 43 17.11 8.36 -9.18
CA ASP A 43 17.34 8.84 -10.54
C ASP A 43 18.01 7.77 -11.40
N PHE A 44 19.01 7.08 -10.84
CA PHE A 44 19.57 5.90 -11.47
C PHE A 44 18.50 4.82 -11.71
N ALA A 45 17.67 4.52 -10.71
CA ALA A 45 16.61 3.52 -10.87
C ALA A 45 15.55 3.94 -11.91
N LYS A 46 15.30 5.25 -12.09
CA LYS A 46 14.38 5.78 -13.10
C LYS A 46 14.96 5.70 -14.51
N SER A 47 16.25 5.96 -14.69
CA SER A 47 16.92 5.93 -16.00
C SER A 47 17.07 4.51 -16.58
N LEU A 48 17.05 3.48 -15.71
CA LEU A 48 17.14 2.09 -16.16
C LEU A 48 15.95 1.67 -17.04
N PRO A 49 16.20 0.98 -18.17
CA PRO A 49 15.16 0.33 -18.97
C PRO A 49 14.35 -0.69 -18.15
N VAL A 50 13.10 -0.93 -18.56
CA VAL A 50 12.17 -1.73 -17.76
C VAL A 50 12.60 -3.20 -17.59
N ASN A 51 13.31 -3.74 -18.57
CA ASN A 51 13.83 -5.11 -18.56
C ASN A 51 14.90 -5.37 -17.48
N TYR A 52 15.55 -4.32 -16.95
CA TYR A 52 16.42 -4.42 -15.77
C TYR A 52 15.63 -4.47 -14.45
N LYS A 53 14.38 -4.02 -14.47
CA LYS A 53 13.48 -4.02 -13.30
C LYS A 53 12.67 -5.31 -13.26
N VAL A 54 12.23 -5.79 -14.41
CA VAL A 54 11.41 -6.99 -14.56
C VAL A 54 11.92 -7.82 -15.73
N LYS A 55 12.37 -9.05 -15.47
CA LYS A 55 12.91 -9.96 -16.49
C LYS A 55 12.46 -11.39 -16.26
N VAL A 56 12.45 -12.20 -17.32
CA VAL A 56 12.33 -13.66 -17.23
C VAL A 56 13.73 -14.26 -17.12
N GLU A 57 13.93 -15.12 -16.15
CA GLU A 57 15.15 -15.89 -15.94
C GLU A 57 14.76 -17.29 -15.49
N ASP A 58 15.33 -18.31 -16.14
CA ASP A 58 14.99 -19.73 -15.95
C ASP A 58 13.48 -20.01 -16.01
N GLY A 59 12.80 -19.39 -16.99
CA GLY A 59 11.35 -19.52 -17.18
C GLY A 59 10.49 -18.80 -16.13
N GLN A 60 11.09 -18.16 -15.12
CA GLN A 60 10.36 -17.44 -14.08
C GLN A 60 10.52 -15.92 -14.22
N LYS A 61 9.42 -15.19 -14.09
CA LYS A 61 9.41 -13.73 -14.10
C LYS A 61 9.82 -13.18 -12.73
N TYR A 62 10.91 -12.41 -12.69
CA TYR A 62 11.41 -11.75 -11.50
C TYR A 62 11.28 -10.23 -11.61
N GLY A 63 10.74 -9.63 -10.55
CA GLY A 63 10.92 -8.21 -10.28
C GLY A 63 12.22 -7.94 -9.52
N LYS A 64 12.67 -6.68 -9.53
CA LYS A 64 13.94 -6.21 -8.95
C LYS A 64 15.15 -6.95 -9.53
N TRP A 65 15.07 -7.34 -10.80
CA TRP A 65 16.05 -8.24 -11.42
C TRP A 65 17.50 -7.76 -11.30
N ILE A 66 17.77 -6.49 -11.61
CA ILE A 66 19.11 -5.89 -11.48
C ILE A 66 19.67 -5.97 -10.04
N LEU A 67 18.82 -5.82 -9.03
CA LEU A 67 19.24 -5.97 -7.63
C LEU A 67 19.58 -7.42 -7.32
N ARG A 68 18.82 -8.38 -7.85
CA ARG A 68 19.12 -9.82 -7.65
C ARG A 68 20.48 -10.16 -8.24
N LYS A 69 20.75 -9.71 -9.46
CA LYS A 69 22.06 -9.88 -10.12
C LYS A 69 23.21 -9.23 -9.37
N LEU A 70 23.02 -8.01 -8.87
CA LEU A 70 24.07 -7.33 -8.10
C LEU A 70 24.49 -8.08 -6.82
N PHE A 71 23.57 -8.86 -6.23
CA PHE A 71 23.78 -9.52 -4.95
C PHE A 71 23.87 -11.06 -5.04
N GLU A 72 23.70 -11.68 -6.22
CA GLU A 72 23.61 -13.15 -6.33
C GLU A 72 24.87 -13.89 -5.86
N ASP A 73 26.04 -13.24 -5.97
CA ASP A 73 27.33 -13.75 -5.50
C ASP A 73 27.74 -13.17 -4.13
N LYS A 74 26.92 -12.30 -3.53
CA LYS A 74 27.22 -11.63 -2.24
C LYS A 74 26.40 -12.16 -1.07
N ILE A 75 25.25 -12.79 -1.35
CA ILE A 75 24.35 -13.38 -0.34
C ILE A 75 23.89 -14.75 -0.83
N PRO A 76 23.37 -15.62 0.05
CA PRO A 76 22.89 -16.95 -0.36
C PRO A 76 21.87 -16.85 -1.51
N LYS A 77 22.02 -17.72 -2.52
CA LYS A 77 21.14 -17.75 -3.70
C LYS A 77 19.66 -17.87 -3.33
N SER A 78 19.35 -18.63 -2.27
CA SER A 78 18.00 -18.78 -1.73
C SER A 78 17.38 -17.46 -1.25
N VAL A 79 18.20 -16.49 -0.82
CA VAL A 79 17.78 -15.13 -0.44
C VAL A 79 17.72 -14.22 -1.67
N ALA A 80 18.79 -14.21 -2.48
CA ALA A 80 18.87 -13.37 -3.69
C ALA A 80 17.72 -13.65 -4.67
N TRP A 81 17.34 -14.91 -4.83
CA TRP A 81 16.30 -15.38 -5.76
C TRP A 81 14.97 -15.72 -5.08
N ARG A 82 14.79 -15.33 -3.82
CA ARG A 82 13.54 -15.58 -3.07
C ARG A 82 12.33 -15.00 -3.80
N LYS A 83 11.26 -15.79 -3.88
CA LYS A 83 9.95 -15.34 -4.36
C LYS A 83 9.37 -14.26 -3.45
N LYS A 84 8.62 -13.33 -4.05
CA LYS A 84 7.92 -12.30 -3.28
C LYS A 84 6.83 -12.97 -2.45
N ALA A 85 6.87 -12.77 -1.13
CA ALA A 85 5.74 -13.00 -0.23
C ALA A 85 5.02 -11.68 0.02
N ALA A 86 3.73 -11.72 0.32
CA ALA A 86 3.03 -10.54 0.81
C ALA A 86 3.52 -10.19 2.22
N MET A 87 3.44 -8.91 2.59
CA MET A 87 4.02 -8.44 3.86
C MET A 87 3.29 -9.05 5.06
N GLN A 88 1.96 -9.19 4.96
CA GLN A 88 1.15 -9.82 6.00
C GLN A 88 1.49 -11.30 6.22
N ASP A 89 1.87 -12.02 5.16
CA ASP A 89 2.27 -13.42 5.28
C ASP A 89 3.65 -13.52 5.94
N GLY A 90 4.59 -12.67 5.49
CA GLY A 90 5.95 -12.64 6.05
C GLY A 90 6.01 -12.16 7.50
N ALA A 91 5.05 -11.34 7.94
CA ALA A 91 4.93 -10.86 9.31
C ALA A 91 4.02 -11.74 10.20
N GLY A 92 3.36 -12.77 9.63
CA GLY A 92 2.43 -13.63 10.35
C GLY A 92 1.12 -12.95 10.76
N THR A 93 0.73 -11.85 10.11
CA THR A 93 -0.47 -11.08 10.45
C THR A 93 -1.70 -11.46 9.63
N SER A 94 -1.59 -12.43 8.72
CA SER A 94 -2.71 -12.93 7.91
C SER A 94 -3.87 -13.47 8.75
N GLY A 95 -3.60 -13.94 9.97
CA GLY A 95 -4.62 -14.41 10.92
C GLY A 95 -5.54 -13.32 11.47
N LEU A 96 -5.16 -12.04 11.38
CA LEU A 96 -5.97 -10.93 11.92
C LEU A 96 -7.35 -10.85 11.26
N THR A 97 -7.42 -11.07 9.95
CA THR A 97 -8.71 -11.05 9.24
C THR A 97 -9.66 -12.12 9.78
N ASN A 98 -9.16 -13.33 10.05
CA ASN A 98 -9.96 -14.41 10.65
C ASN A 98 -10.36 -14.08 12.09
N MET A 99 -9.44 -13.52 12.88
CA MET A 99 -9.74 -13.06 14.23
C MET A 99 -10.91 -12.06 14.22
N PHE A 100 -10.86 -11.03 13.37
CA PHE A 100 -11.95 -10.05 13.26
C PHE A 100 -13.26 -10.67 12.75
N ASN A 101 -13.17 -11.64 11.84
CA ASN A 101 -14.35 -12.36 11.35
C ASN A 101 -15.06 -13.16 12.44
N ASN A 102 -14.32 -13.68 13.42
CA ASN A 102 -14.86 -14.46 14.53
C ASN A 102 -15.40 -13.58 15.66
N ILE A 103 -14.73 -12.48 15.99
CA ILE A 103 -15.13 -11.64 17.15
C ILE A 103 -16.24 -10.64 16.80
N ILE A 104 -16.39 -10.27 15.53
CA ILE A 104 -17.44 -9.34 15.07
C ILE A 104 -18.54 -10.17 14.42
N SER A 105 -19.77 -10.11 14.94
CA SER A 105 -20.91 -10.80 14.33
C SER A 105 -21.35 -10.12 13.02
N ASP A 106 -21.95 -10.88 12.10
CA ASP A 106 -22.48 -10.35 10.84
C ASP A 106 -23.59 -9.33 11.07
N GLU A 107 -24.45 -9.55 12.07
CA GLU A 107 -25.52 -8.63 12.44
C GLU A 107 -24.95 -7.28 12.89
N PHE A 108 -23.98 -7.30 13.81
CA PHE A 108 -23.31 -6.10 14.29
C PHE A 108 -22.61 -5.37 13.13
N PHE A 109 -21.89 -6.13 12.29
CA PHE A 109 -21.22 -5.57 11.12
C PHE A 109 -22.21 -4.84 10.19
N ARG A 110 -23.33 -5.47 9.82
CA ARG A 110 -24.35 -4.85 8.94
C ARG A 110 -24.96 -3.59 9.57
N LYS A 111 -25.29 -3.65 10.86
CA LYS A 111 -25.87 -2.52 11.59
C LYS A 111 -24.92 -1.32 11.64
N GLU A 112 -23.67 -1.53 12.03
CA GLU A 112 -22.71 -0.44 12.20
C GLU A 112 -22.26 0.14 10.85
N THR A 113 -22.03 -0.71 9.84
CA THR A 113 -21.67 -0.23 8.50
C THR A 113 -22.77 0.62 7.87
N LYS A 114 -24.05 0.28 8.07
CA LYS A 114 -25.17 1.13 7.65
C LYS A 114 -25.10 2.52 8.30
N LYS A 115 -24.93 2.58 9.62
CA LYS A 115 -24.77 3.85 10.35
C LYS A 115 -23.61 4.69 9.82
N ILE A 116 -22.46 4.06 9.57
CA ILE A 116 -21.26 4.73 9.07
C ILE A 116 -21.47 5.27 7.65
N ILE A 117 -22.15 4.53 6.78
CA ILE A 117 -22.51 5.01 5.43
C ILE A 117 -23.47 6.20 5.52
N ASP A 118 -24.46 6.14 6.41
CA ASP A 118 -25.47 7.19 6.56
C ASP A 118 -24.87 8.48 7.15
N ALA A 119 -24.04 8.37 8.19
CA ALA A 119 -23.42 9.50 8.88
C ALA A 119 -22.17 10.04 8.16
N ASP A 120 -21.20 9.15 7.90
CA ASP A 120 -19.84 9.55 7.50
C ASP A 120 -19.57 9.36 6.00
N LYS A 121 -20.52 8.73 5.28
CA LYS A 121 -20.42 8.40 3.84
C LYS A 121 -19.20 7.51 3.52
N VAL A 122 -18.80 6.66 4.47
CA VAL A 122 -17.69 5.72 4.33
C VAL A 122 -18.21 4.30 4.11
N PHE A 123 -17.78 3.67 3.02
CA PHE A 123 -18.03 2.28 2.71
C PHE A 123 -16.97 1.38 3.35
N ILE A 124 -17.40 0.54 4.29
CA ILE A 124 -16.57 -0.40 5.04
C ILE A 124 -16.67 -1.78 4.39
N LYS A 125 -15.52 -2.36 3.99
CA LYS A 125 -15.47 -3.56 3.13
C LYS A 125 -15.35 -4.88 3.91
N SER A 126 -14.91 -4.82 5.16
CA SER A 126 -14.63 -6.00 5.98
C SER A 126 -14.75 -5.68 7.46
N LYS A 127 -14.97 -6.71 8.29
CA LYS A 127 -14.99 -6.60 9.76
C LYS A 127 -13.69 -6.03 10.33
N GLU A 128 -12.55 -6.38 9.73
CA GLU A 128 -11.26 -5.78 10.06
C GLU A 128 -11.24 -4.26 9.77
N SER A 129 -11.71 -3.84 8.59
CA SER A 129 -11.79 -2.40 8.27
C SER A 129 -12.80 -1.65 9.14
N LEU A 130 -13.89 -2.31 9.59
CA LEU A 130 -14.82 -1.75 10.57
C LEU A 130 -14.08 -1.43 11.86
N TYR A 131 -13.33 -2.40 12.40
CA TYR A 131 -12.58 -2.20 13.64
C TYR A 131 -11.60 -1.04 13.53
N TYR A 132 -10.80 -0.97 12.47
CA TYR A 132 -9.87 0.12 12.24
C TYR A 132 -10.57 1.47 12.12
N TYR A 133 -11.70 1.52 11.41
CA TYR A 133 -12.48 2.74 11.24
C TYR A 133 -13.08 3.23 12.56
N THR A 134 -13.64 2.33 13.37
CA THR A 134 -14.18 2.66 14.70
C THR A 134 -13.07 3.22 15.60
N LYS A 135 -11.85 2.69 15.55
CA LYS A 135 -10.71 3.26 16.29
C LYS A 135 -10.30 4.63 15.74
N TYR A 136 -10.22 4.78 14.42
CA TYR A 136 -9.94 6.05 13.77
C TYR A 136 -10.92 7.15 14.22
N ARG A 137 -12.23 6.87 14.25
CA ARG A 137 -13.27 7.85 14.63
C ARG A 137 -13.20 8.32 16.08
N LYS A 138 -12.48 7.60 16.96
CA LYS A 138 -12.23 8.08 18.34
C LYS A 138 -11.29 9.27 18.41
N TYR A 139 -10.43 9.44 17.40
CA TYR A 139 -9.36 10.43 17.41
C TYR A 139 -9.47 11.45 16.29
N PHE A 140 -10.18 11.11 15.21
CA PHE A 140 -10.27 11.93 14.01
C PHE A 140 -11.71 12.03 13.53
N ASP A 141 -12.05 13.16 12.92
CA ASP A 141 -13.37 13.37 12.32
C ASP A 141 -13.58 12.52 11.05
N ALA A 142 -14.82 12.42 10.58
CA ALA A 142 -15.18 11.75 9.34
C ALA A 142 -14.31 12.28 8.18
N PRO A 143 -13.79 11.41 7.28
CA PRO A 143 -12.83 11.86 6.28
C PRO A 143 -13.33 12.98 5.37
N ILE A 144 -14.65 13.03 5.13
CA ILE A 144 -15.31 14.08 4.33
C ILE A 144 -15.17 15.49 4.94
N ASN A 145 -15.07 15.60 6.26
CA ASN A 145 -14.98 16.87 6.99
C ASN A 145 -13.55 17.39 7.11
N LEU A 146 -12.55 16.56 6.81
CA LEU A 146 -11.13 16.92 6.98
C LEU A 146 -10.55 17.76 5.83
N HIS A 147 -11.34 18.04 4.78
CA HIS A 147 -10.88 18.81 3.62
C HIS A 147 -12.02 19.35 2.76
N SER A 148 -11.70 20.30 1.88
CA SER A 148 -12.62 20.89 0.89
C SER A 148 -12.33 20.48 -0.57
N SER A 149 -11.50 19.46 -0.81
CA SER A 149 -11.15 19.00 -2.17
C SER A 149 -12.36 18.63 -3.03
N LYS A 150 -12.33 19.03 -4.32
CA LYS A 150 -13.29 18.61 -5.36
C LYS A 150 -13.15 17.12 -5.71
N PHE A 151 -11.93 16.60 -5.70
CA PHE A 151 -11.64 15.19 -5.99
C PHE A 151 -11.64 14.39 -4.69
N LYS A 152 -12.57 13.44 -4.60
CA LYS A 152 -12.85 12.64 -3.39
C LYS A 152 -12.88 11.15 -3.73
N CYS A 153 -12.36 10.32 -2.84
CA CYS A 153 -12.44 8.88 -2.95
C CYS A 153 -13.91 8.43 -2.96
N PRO A 154 -14.32 7.52 -3.87
CA PRO A 154 -15.69 7.02 -3.90
C PRO A 154 -16.09 6.26 -2.63
N ASN A 155 -15.12 5.57 -1.99
CA ASN A 155 -15.39 4.71 -0.84
C ASN A 155 -15.31 5.43 0.50
N CYS A 156 -14.44 6.42 0.69
CA CYS A 156 -14.29 7.08 2.00
C CYS A 156 -14.45 8.59 1.97
N ARG A 157 -14.70 9.18 0.79
CA ARG A 157 -14.84 10.62 0.57
C ARG A 157 -13.61 11.48 0.91
N TYR A 158 -12.50 10.88 1.34
CA TYR A 158 -11.25 11.61 1.57
C TYR A 158 -10.67 12.15 0.25
N LYS A 159 -9.88 13.23 0.32
CA LYS A 159 -9.25 13.85 -0.84
C LYS A 159 -8.33 12.88 -1.57
N ILE A 160 -8.41 12.89 -2.90
CA ILE A 160 -7.52 12.15 -3.80
C ILE A 160 -6.97 13.10 -4.87
N LYS A 161 -5.88 12.70 -5.53
CA LYS A 161 -5.43 13.38 -6.76
C LYS A 161 -6.37 13.00 -7.91
N PRO A 162 -6.58 13.87 -8.92
CA PRO A 162 -7.50 13.62 -10.04
C PRO A 162 -7.33 12.24 -10.70
N ASP A 163 -6.11 11.82 -10.99
CA ASP A 163 -5.81 10.55 -11.68
C ASP A 163 -5.35 9.43 -10.72
N SER A 164 -5.67 9.57 -9.44
CA SER A 164 -5.25 8.58 -8.46
C SER A 164 -6.11 7.33 -8.53
N LYS A 165 -5.49 6.19 -8.82
CA LYS A 165 -6.15 4.87 -8.75
C LYS A 165 -6.12 4.25 -7.34
N PHE A 166 -5.56 4.97 -6.36
CA PHE A 166 -5.36 4.47 -5.00
C PHE A 166 -5.76 5.51 -3.96
N CYS A 167 -6.61 5.14 -3.00
CA CYS A 167 -6.92 6.01 -1.88
C CYS A 167 -5.92 5.84 -0.74
N ARG A 168 -5.21 6.91 -0.38
CA ARG A 168 -4.27 6.91 0.77
C ARG A 168 -4.94 6.82 2.14
N MET A 169 -6.24 7.10 2.24
CA MET A 169 -6.99 7.02 3.50
C MET A 169 -7.51 5.61 3.76
N CYS A 170 -8.30 5.06 2.83
CA CYS A 170 -8.93 3.75 3.03
C CYS A 170 -8.28 2.59 2.27
N GLY A 171 -7.16 2.83 1.57
CA GLY A 171 -6.42 1.79 0.84
C GLY A 171 -7.13 1.23 -0.39
N SER A 172 -8.27 1.80 -0.81
CA SER A 172 -9.02 1.30 -1.96
C SER A 172 -8.21 1.39 -3.25
N PHE A 173 -8.21 0.29 -4.01
CA PHE A 173 -7.58 0.13 -5.32
C PHE A 173 -8.29 -0.97 -6.12
N PRO A 174 -8.60 -0.76 -7.41
CA PRO A 174 -8.63 0.53 -8.07
C PRO A 174 -9.76 1.42 -7.51
N ILE A 175 -9.62 2.74 -7.70
CA ILE A 175 -10.70 3.73 -7.52
C ILE A 175 -10.86 4.56 -8.80
#